data_AF-A0AAD5C427-F1
#
_entry.id   AF-A0AAD5C427-F1
#
_cell.length_a   1.000
_cell.length_b   1.000
_cell.length_c   1.000
_cell.angle_alpha   90.00
_cell.angle_beta   90.00
_cell.angle_gamma   90.00
#
_symmetry.space_group_name_H-M   'P 1'
#
loop_
_entity.id
_entity.type
_entity.pdbx_description
1 polymer ?
#
loop_
_entity_poly.entity_id
_entity_poly.type
_entity_poly.pdbx_seq_one_letter_code
_entity_poly.pdbx_strand_id
1 'polypeptide(L)'
;MCFADDHGLTFLAVLIKCSPNLEKIELEINTGHSCCYENEICCGKLEEYPDLWLESLKELEIRFFRNLKREMEFVKFILARSPKLMKVNIRSYVEKNEESDMLKDLLQAPRASLQSV
;
A
#
# COMPACT_ATOMS: atom_id res chain seq x y z
N MET A 1 8.42 -5.20 -6.62
CA MET A 1 8.82 -4.96 -5.21
C MET A 1 8.42 -6.17 -4.38
N CYS A 2 9.27 -6.57 -3.43
CA CYS A 2 8.97 -7.62 -2.47
C CYS A 2 8.50 -7.00 -1.14
N PHE A 3 7.52 -7.63 -0.48
CA PHE A 3 7.05 -7.27 0.87
C PHE A 3 7.50 -8.31 1.93
N ALA A 4 8.36 -9.25 1.55
CA ALA A 4 8.83 -10.31 2.45
C ALA A 4 9.87 -9.80 3.46
N ASP A 5 10.65 -8.79 3.06
CA ASP A 5 11.56 -8.06 3.95
C ASP A 5 11.19 -6.58 4.04
N ASP A 6 11.79 -5.89 5.01
CA ASP A 6 11.60 -4.46 5.22
C ASP A 6 12.26 -3.57 4.15
N HIS A 7 13.12 -4.12 3.29
CA HIS A 7 13.89 -3.32 2.34
C HIS A 7 12.99 -2.70 1.28
N GLY A 8 11.97 -3.43 0.82
CA GLY A 8 10.98 -2.92 -0.13
C GLY A 8 10.25 -1.68 0.42
N LEU A 9 9.67 -1.79 1.60
CA LEU A 9 8.94 -0.69 2.24
C LEU A 9 9.86 0.50 2.56
N THR A 10 11.07 0.24 3.06
CA THR A 10 12.06 1.29 3.35
C THR A 10 12.41 2.07 2.08
N PHE A 11 12.67 1.36 0.98
CA PHE A 11 13.00 1.96 -0.30
C PHE A 11 11.85 2.84 -0.82
N LEU A 12 10.61 2.36 -0.71
CA LEU A 12 9.45 3.13 -1.12
C LEU A 12 9.26 4.40 -0.28
N ALA A 13 9.44 4.32 1.03
CA ALA A 13 9.38 5.48 1.91
C ALA A 13 10.43 6.54 1.54
N VAL A 14 11.66 6.12 1.23
CA VAL A 14 12.72 7.02 0.75
C VAL A 14 12.34 7.66 -0.58
N LEU A 15 11.83 6.89 -1.55
CA LEU A 15 11.39 7.42 -2.84
C LEU A 15 10.29 8.48 -2.68
N ILE A 16 9.31 8.23 -1.80
CA ILE A 16 8.25 9.20 -1.51
C ILE A 16 8.83 10.48 -0.91
N LYS A 17 9.73 10.37 0.07
CA LYS A 17 10.41 11.55 0.67
C LYS A 17 11.20 12.35 -0.35
N CYS A 18 11.88 11.68 -1.27
CA CYS A 18 12.67 12.34 -2.32
C CYS A 18 11.80 12.86 -3.48
N SER A 19 10.51 12.53 -3.52
CA SER A 19 9.60 12.84 -4.63
C SER A 19 8.33 13.54 -4.13
N PRO A 20 8.41 14.79 -3.62
CA PRO A 20 7.24 15.49 -3.03
C PRO A 20 6.09 15.74 -4.03
N ASN A 21 6.40 15.74 -5.33
CA ASN A 21 5.41 15.91 -6.41
C ASN A 21 4.95 14.58 -7.02
N LEU A 22 5.17 13.45 -6.34
CA LEU A 22 4.78 12.14 -6.85
C LEU A 22 3.25 12.04 -6.98
N GLU A 23 2.75 12.01 -8.22
CA GLU A 23 1.30 11.96 -8.49
C GLU A 23 0.77 10.55 -8.73
N LYS A 24 1.63 9.61 -9.15
CA LYS A 24 1.24 8.24 -9.46
C LYS A 24 2.26 7.25 -8.96
N ILE A 25 1.76 6.19 -8.32
CA ILE A 25 2.54 5.01 -7.94
C ILE A 25 2.00 3.82 -8.73
N GLU A 26 2.90 3.12 -9.44
CA GLU A 26 2.63 1.82 -10.06
C GLU A 26 3.56 0.78 -9.45
N LEU A 27 2.97 -0.23 -8.81
CA LEU A 27 3.70 -1.24 -8.05
C LEU A 27 3.36 -2.63 -8.59
N GLU A 28 4.40 -3.37 -8.93
CA GLU A 28 4.29 -4.79 -9.25
C GLU A 28 4.86 -5.62 -8.10
N ILE A 29 4.04 -6.45 -7.46
CA ILE A 29 4.48 -7.26 -6.32
C ILE A 29 5.18 -8.54 -6.84
N ASN A 30 6.37 -8.82 -6.32
CA ASN A 30 7.11 -10.03 -6.68
C ASN A 30 6.46 -11.26 -6.01
N THR A 31 6.07 -12.24 -6.83
CA THR A 31 5.41 -13.48 -6.41
C THR A 31 6.37 -14.67 -6.26
N GLY A 32 7.69 -14.45 -6.37
CA GLY A 32 8.70 -15.49 -6.26
C GLY A 32 8.66 -16.27 -4.94
N HIS A 33 9.04 -17.56 -4.99
CA HIS A 33 8.92 -18.52 -3.87
C HIS A 33 9.55 -18.07 -2.54
N SER A 34 10.59 -17.22 -2.54
CA SER A 34 11.18 -16.72 -1.28
C SER A 34 10.34 -15.66 -0.56
N CYS A 35 9.31 -15.12 -1.21
CA CYS A 35 8.57 -13.96 -0.73
C CYS A 35 7.34 -14.33 0.14
N CYS A 36 7.21 -15.60 0.51
CA CYS A 36 5.94 -16.21 0.92
C CYS A 36 5.96 -16.85 2.32
N TYR A 37 7.09 -16.89 3.03
CA TYR A 37 7.25 -17.81 4.17
C TYR A 37 7.38 -17.19 5.56
N GLU A 38 7.47 -15.87 5.69
CA GLU A 38 7.69 -15.29 7.02
C GLU A 38 6.50 -14.44 7.45
N ASN A 39 5.74 -14.98 8.41
CA ASN A 39 4.83 -14.26 9.29
C ASN A 39 5.57 -13.33 10.29
N GLU A 40 6.90 -13.22 10.21
CA GLU A 40 7.68 -12.31 11.05
C GLU A 40 7.48 -10.86 10.60
N ILE A 41 6.54 -10.22 11.29
CA ILE A 41 6.33 -8.77 11.48
C ILE A 41 7.42 -7.89 10.85
N CYS A 42 7.22 -7.53 9.58
CA CYS A 42 7.88 -6.40 8.92
C CYS A 42 6.90 -5.21 8.78
N CYS A 43 5.98 -5.09 9.75
CA CYS A 43 4.98 -4.02 9.81
C CYS A 43 5.54 -2.75 10.50
N GLY A 44 6.81 -2.75 10.92
CA GLY A 44 7.36 -1.70 11.79
C GLY A 44 7.65 -0.37 11.10
N LYS A 45 8.00 -0.36 9.81
CA LYS A 45 8.66 0.84 9.24
C LYS A 45 7.75 1.94 8.72
N LEU A 46 6.51 1.67 8.34
CA LEU A 46 5.63 2.76 7.88
C LEU A 46 5.15 3.63 9.03
N GLU A 47 4.93 3.03 10.21
CA GLU A 47 4.62 3.75 11.44
C GLU A 47 5.81 4.60 11.93
N GLU A 48 7.05 4.20 11.62
CA GLU A 48 8.27 4.99 11.87
C GLU A 48 8.37 6.28 11.03
N TYR A 49 7.46 6.47 10.05
CA TYR A 49 7.38 7.70 9.26
C TYR A 49 6.07 8.46 9.51
N PRO A 50 5.84 8.95 10.75
CA PRO A 50 4.59 9.62 11.11
C PRO A 50 4.36 10.93 10.33
N ASP A 51 5.42 11.54 9.80
CA ASP A 51 5.35 12.79 9.03
C ASP A 51 5.21 12.56 7.52
N LEU A 52 5.17 11.31 7.07
CA LEU A 52 5.11 11.01 5.64
C LEU A 52 3.69 11.19 5.11
N TRP A 53 3.48 12.30 4.41
CA TRP A 53 2.25 12.64 3.70
C TRP A 53 2.46 12.62 2.19
N LEU A 54 1.49 12.08 1.48
CA LEU A 54 1.48 11.91 0.04
C LEU A 54 0.58 12.98 -0.59
N GLU A 55 0.92 14.24 -0.35
CA GLU A 55 0.07 15.41 -0.66
C GLU A 55 -0.27 15.57 -2.15
N SER A 56 0.58 15.04 -3.02
CA SER A 56 0.43 15.14 -4.48
C SER A 56 -0.10 13.85 -5.11
N LEU A 57 -0.19 12.74 -4.36
CA LEU A 57 -0.55 11.44 -4.92
C LEU A 57 -2.01 11.41 -5.33
N LYS A 58 -2.27 11.09 -6.60
CA LYS A 58 -3.60 11.02 -7.22
C LYS A 58 -3.99 9.59 -7.58
N GLU A 59 -3.02 8.76 -7.98
CA GLU A 59 -3.27 7.40 -8.46
C GLU A 59 -2.33 6.36 -7.82
N LEU A 60 -2.92 5.24 -7.39
CA LEU A 60 -2.21 4.03 -6.96
C LEU A 60 -2.65 2.86 -7.84
N GLU A 61 -1.70 2.20 -8.49
CA GLU A 61 -1.90 0.92 -9.19
C GLU A 61 -1.02 -0.16 -8.56
N ILE A 62 -1.63 -1.29 -8.20
CA ILE A 62 -0.91 -2.46 -7.67
C ILE A 62 -1.26 -3.70 -8.49
N ARG A 63 -0.25 -4.45 -8.90
CA ARG A 63 -0.37 -5.74 -9.61
C ARG A 63 0.18 -6.87 -8.76
N PHE A 64 -0.36 -8.07 -8.99
CA PHE A 64 -0.02 -9.29 -8.25
C PHE A 64 -0.29 -9.19 -6.75
N PHE A 65 -1.39 -8.53 -6.39
CA PHE A 65 -1.84 -8.43 -5.00
C PHE A 65 -2.38 -9.78 -4.50
N ARG A 66 -1.92 -10.21 -3.34
CA ARG A 66 -2.22 -11.51 -2.72
C ARG A 66 -3.04 -11.39 -1.45
N ASN A 67 -3.47 -10.17 -1.08
CA ASN A 67 -4.23 -9.91 0.14
C ASN A 67 -3.50 -10.37 1.41
N LEU A 68 -2.16 -10.31 1.38
CA LEU A 68 -1.36 -10.52 2.58
C LEU A 68 -1.52 -9.32 3.51
N LYS A 69 -1.45 -9.55 4.83
CA LYS A 69 -1.58 -8.50 5.84
C LYS A 69 -0.72 -7.26 5.55
N ARG A 70 0.54 -7.46 5.15
CA ARG A 70 1.48 -6.36 4.84
C ARG A 70 1.08 -5.54 3.61
N GLU A 71 0.57 -6.21 2.58
CA GLU A 71 0.10 -5.55 1.37
C GLU A 71 -1.15 -4.71 1.69
N MET A 72 -2.05 -5.25 2.52
CA MET A 72 -3.24 -4.55 3.02
C MET A 72 -2.87 -3.33 3.88
N GLU A 73 -1.98 -3.47 4.84
CA GLU A 73 -1.50 -2.37 5.68
C GLU A 73 -0.85 -1.26 4.86
N PHE A 74 -0.06 -1.60 3.85
CA PHE A 74 0.50 -0.64 2.92
C PHE A 74 -0.60 0.16 2.19
N VAL A 75 -1.61 -0.52 1.64
CA VAL A 75 -2.73 0.18 0.98
C VAL A 75 -3.47 1.09 1.96
N LYS A 76 -3.76 0.61 3.18
CA LYS A 76 -4.39 1.42 4.23
C LYS A 76 -3.55 2.64 4.61
N PHE A 77 -2.24 2.50 4.69
CA PHE A 77 -1.32 3.61 4.93
C PHE A 77 -1.43 4.66 3.82
N ILE A 78 -1.38 4.25 2.55
CA ILE A 78 -1.52 5.17 1.40
C ILE A 78 -2.88 5.88 1.46
N LEU A 79 -3.98 5.16 1.67
CA LEU A 79 -5.33 5.73 1.81
C LEU A 79 -5.39 6.78 2.93
N ALA A 80 -4.79 6.50 4.08
CA ALA A 80 -4.81 7.37 5.25
C ALA A 80 -3.92 8.61 5.11
N ARG A 81 -2.94 8.60 4.20
CA ARG A 81 -1.92 9.66 4.07
C ARG A 81 -1.93 10.42 2.75
N SER A 82 -2.87 10.12 1.86
CA SER A 82 -2.94 10.70 0.51
C SER A 82 -4.22 11.50 0.31
N PRO A 83 -4.26 12.79 0.70
CA PRO A 83 -5.48 13.60 0.64
C PRO A 83 -6.00 13.84 -0.78
N LYS A 84 -5.15 13.75 -1.81
CA LYS A 84 -5.55 13.95 -3.21
C LYS A 84 -5.74 12.65 -3.98
N LEU A 85 -5.73 11.50 -3.31
CA LEU A 85 -5.85 10.20 -3.95
C LEU A 85 -7.28 10.01 -4.48
N MET A 86 -7.40 9.92 -5.80
CA MET A 86 -8.67 9.81 -6.51
C MET A 86 -8.93 8.39 -7.02
N LYS A 87 -7.86 7.62 -7.28
CA LYS A 87 -7.98 6.30 -7.88
C LYS A 87 -7.03 5.30 -7.24
N VAL A 88 -7.59 4.16 -6.85
CA VAL A 88 -6.86 2.97 -6.42
C VAL A 88 -7.28 1.80 -7.30
N ASN A 89 -6.31 1.17 -7.96
CA ASN A 89 -6.53 -0.01 -8.79
C ASN A 89 -5.69 -1.17 -8.27
N ILE A 90 -6.34 -2.22 -7.80
CA ILE A 90 -5.68 -3.41 -7.27
C ILE A 90 -6.04 -4.58 -8.17
N ARG A 91 -5.03 -5.18 -8.81
CA ARG A 91 -5.15 -6.42 -9.57
C ARG A 91 -4.65 -7.57 -8.71
N SER A 92 -5.59 -8.32 -8.16
CA SER A 92 -5.34 -9.43 -7.25
C SER A 92 -5.50 -10.80 -7.94
N TYR A 93 -4.92 -11.84 -7.32
CA TYR A 93 -5.09 -13.25 -7.69
C TYR A 93 -5.87 -14.04 -6.62
N VAL A 94 -6.61 -13.33 -5.76
CA VAL A 94 -7.33 -13.94 -4.63
C VAL A 94 -8.61 -14.65 -5.10
N GLU A 95 -9.09 -15.58 -4.28
CA GLU A 95 -10.38 -16.20 -4.51
C GLU A 95 -11.53 -15.18 -4.40
N LYS A 96 -12.63 -15.42 -5.11
CA LYS A 96 -13.77 -14.47 -5.21
C LYS A 96 -14.42 -14.15 -3.85
N ASN A 97 -14.44 -15.11 -2.93
CA ASN A 97 -14.89 -14.93 -1.55
C ASN A 97 -13.97 -13.98 -0.77
N GLU A 98 -12.65 -14.15 -0.88
CA GLU A 98 -11.64 -13.30 -0.24
C GLU A 98 -11.65 -11.88 -0.82
N GLU A 99 -11.92 -11.72 -2.11
CA GLU A 99 -12.01 -10.41 -2.78
C GLU A 99 -13.06 -9.50 -2.12
N SER A 100 -14.22 -10.06 -1.76
CA SER A 100 -15.30 -9.31 -1.10
C SER A 100 -14.89 -8.79 0.27
N ASP A 101 -14.23 -9.62 1.07
CA ASP A 101 -13.82 -9.25 2.42
C ASP A 101 -12.62 -8.30 2.41
N MET A 102 -11.68 -8.49 1.48
CA MET A 102 -10.61 -7.54 1.18
C MET A 102 -11.18 -6.16 0.83
N LEU A 103 -12.16 -6.10 -0.09
CA LEU A 103 -12.77 -4.85 -0.50
C LEU A 103 -13.48 -4.15 0.67
N LYS A 104 -14.24 -4.90 1.49
CA LYS A 104 -14.88 -4.34 2.69
C LYS A 104 -13.84 -3.74 3.64
N ASP A 105 -12.75 -4.44 3.90
CA ASP A 105 -11.70 -3.97 4.80
C ASP A 105 -11.04 -2.67 4.28
N LEU A 106 -10.75 -2.58 2.97
CA LEU A 106 -10.22 -1.36 2.34
C LEU A 106 -11.22 -0.19 2.28
N LEU A 107 -12.53 -0.49 2.26
CA LEU A 107 -13.58 0.53 2.33
C LEU A 107 -13.76 1.09 3.75
N GLN A 108 -13.45 0.31 4.78
CA GLN A 108 -13.48 0.75 6.18
C GLN A 108 -12.20 1.47 6.62
N ALA A 109 -11.13 1.40 5.83
CA ALA A 109 -9.88 2.07 6.12
C ALA A 109 -10.03 3.61 6.15
N PRO A 110 -9.32 4.31 7.05
CA PRO A 110 -9.27 5.77 7.04
C PRO A 110 -8.81 6.32 5.69
N ARG A 111 -9.49 7.34 5.18
CA ARG A 111 -9.16 8.01 3.91
C ARG A 111 -8.99 9.50 4.12
N ALA A 112 -7.78 10.00 3.92
CA ALA A 112 -7.50 11.43 4.01
C ALA A 112 -8.31 12.23 2.98
N SER A 113 -8.55 11.66 1.80
CA SER A 113 -9.32 12.31 0.72
C SER A 113 -10.82 12.49 1.02
N LEU A 114 -11.36 11.78 2.01
CA LEU A 114 -12.75 11.97 2.46
C LEU A 114 -12.88 12.97 3.61
N GLN A 115 -11.76 13.35 4.25
CA GLN A 115 -11.74 14.24 5.41
C GLN A 115 -11.44 15.71 5.05
N SER A 116 -11.08 15.98 3.80
CA SER A 116 -10.72 17.32 3.30
C SER A 116 -11.93 18.17 2.84
N VAL A 117 -13.07 18.07 3.53
CA VAL A 117 -14.29 18.86 3.25
C VAL A 117 -14.36 20.08 4.15
#